data_AF-A0A9D4VW08-F1
#
_entry.id   AF-A0A9D4VW08-F1
#
_cell.length_a   1.000
_cell.length_b   1.000
_cell.length_c   1.000
_cell.angle_alpha   90.00
_cell.angle_beta   90.00
_cell.angle_gamma   90.00
#
_symmetry.space_group_name_H-M   'P 1'
#
loop_
_entity.id
_entity.type
_entity.pdbx_description
1 polymer ?
#
loop_
_entity_poly.entity_id
_entity_poly.type
_entity_poly.pdbx_seq_one_letter_code
_entity_poly.pdbx_strand_id
1 'polypeptide(L)'
;MVDSEPPSRLQGKFTATVVCWLLGNGVLFCWNSMLTIQDYYVSLFPNYHPSRVLSLVYQPFAFGTLAILTYYEAKINTRKRNLLGYALFFFGVLAVLILDLATSGKGGVGTYIGICIVSGVFGIADAHAQGGMVGDLSYMHPELLQSFLAGEAASGALTSTLRLITKAAFENSQDGLRKGAILFFSISTFFVLLCVVLYGFVYPKLPIVKYYRSKAASEGSKTVSSDLAAAGIRSETEESRQFERKENKELLRENIDYALNLFVIYGLTLSIFPGFLSEDTGKHSLGTWYALVLITMYNVWDLIGRYIPLIKILNLESRKLITTASISRFLFIPAFYFTAKYGTQGWMIMLTSFLGLSNGYLTVCVLTSAPKGYKGPEQNALGNILVLFILGGIFAGVTLDWLWLIGKGW
;
A
#
# COMPACT_ATOMS: atom_id res chain seq x y z
N MET A 1 31.52 32.50 -10.74
CA MET A 1 30.87 31.38 -10.03
C MET A 1 30.12 30.61 -11.09
N VAL A 2 30.60 29.42 -11.44
CA VAL A 2 29.90 28.55 -12.40
C VAL A 2 28.79 27.89 -11.60
N ASP A 3 27.55 28.27 -11.85
CA ASP A 3 26.38 27.55 -11.38
C ASP A 3 26.45 26.15 -11.98
N SER A 4 26.96 25.20 -11.21
CA SER A 4 26.97 23.80 -11.59
C SER A 4 25.54 23.31 -11.56
N GLU A 5 24.87 23.32 -12.72
CA GLU A 5 23.57 22.68 -12.87
C GLU A 5 23.66 21.25 -12.29
N PRO A 6 22.70 20.84 -11.45
CA PRO A 6 22.70 19.48 -10.92
C PRO A 6 22.69 18.50 -12.10
N PRO A 7 23.49 17.42 -12.05
CA PRO A 7 23.51 16.45 -13.15
C PRO A 7 22.08 16.00 -13.44
N SER A 8 21.71 15.87 -14.72
CA SER A 8 20.33 15.61 -15.17
C SER A 8 19.62 14.49 -14.38
N ARG A 9 20.38 13.50 -13.89
CA ARG A 9 19.95 12.42 -12.99
C ARG A 9 19.42 12.85 -11.60
N LEU A 10 19.62 14.09 -11.18
CA LEU A 10 19.20 14.66 -9.89
C LEU A 10 18.31 15.91 -10.03
N GLN A 11 18.18 16.47 -11.23
CA GLN A 11 17.34 17.65 -11.45
C GLN A 11 15.85 17.31 -11.24
N GLY A 12 15.16 18.11 -10.43
CA GLY A 12 13.76 17.87 -10.07
C GLY A 12 13.56 16.72 -9.06
N LYS A 13 14.63 16.20 -8.43
CA LYS A 13 14.55 15.11 -7.45
C LYS A 13 13.58 15.43 -6.31
N PHE A 14 13.65 16.61 -5.71
CA PHE A 14 12.74 16.99 -4.61
C PHE A 14 11.27 16.93 -5.04
N THR A 15 10.93 17.53 -6.18
CA THR A 15 9.57 17.49 -6.74
C THR A 15 9.14 16.06 -7.03
N ALA A 16 10.01 15.23 -7.61
CA ALA A 16 9.73 13.81 -7.83
C ALA A 16 9.48 13.06 -6.52
N THR A 17 10.29 13.31 -5.47
CA THR A 17 10.12 12.73 -4.15
C THR A 17 8.75 13.06 -3.56
N VAL A 18 8.34 14.34 -3.61
CA VAL A 18 7.01 14.79 -3.12
C VAL A 18 5.88 14.17 -3.94
N VAL A 19 5.99 14.14 -5.27
CA VAL A 19 4.98 13.53 -6.14
C VAL A 19 4.87 12.02 -5.87
N CYS A 20 5.99 11.31 -5.72
CA CYS A 20 6.00 9.90 -5.35
C CYS A 20 5.30 9.66 -4.02
N TRP A 21 5.54 10.52 -3.02
CA TRP A 21 4.88 10.43 -1.72
C TRP A 21 3.35 10.60 -1.84
N LEU A 22 2.89 11.59 -2.60
CA LEU A 22 1.46 11.82 -2.84
C LEU A 22 0.82 10.64 -3.59
N LEU A 23 1.51 10.12 -4.62
CA LEU A 23 1.05 8.97 -5.38
C LEU A 23 0.95 7.70 -4.52
N GLY A 24 1.97 7.41 -3.71
CA GLY A 24 1.96 6.28 -2.77
C GLY A 24 0.84 6.40 -1.75
N ASN A 25 0.59 7.62 -1.27
CA ASN A 25 -0.55 7.88 -0.40
C ASN A 25 -1.87 7.52 -1.09
N GLY A 26 -2.06 7.97 -2.33
CA GLY A 26 -3.29 7.76 -3.11
C GLY A 26 -3.61 6.29 -3.43
N VAL A 27 -2.62 5.40 -3.41
CA VAL A 27 -2.82 3.95 -3.60
C VAL A 27 -3.60 3.34 -2.43
N LEU A 28 -3.27 3.72 -1.20
CA LEU A 28 -3.89 3.12 -0.01
C LEU A 28 -4.91 4.03 0.68
N PHE A 29 -4.97 5.32 0.35
CA PHE A 29 -5.86 6.28 1.03
C PHE A 29 -7.34 5.87 0.95
N CYS A 30 -7.80 5.37 -0.20
CA CYS A 30 -9.17 4.89 -0.41
C CYS A 30 -9.52 3.72 0.50
N TRP A 31 -8.64 2.71 0.50
CA TRP A 31 -8.81 1.50 1.29
C TRP A 31 -8.73 1.78 2.79
N ASN A 32 -7.73 2.54 3.21
CA ASN A 32 -7.58 2.97 4.60
C ASN A 32 -8.75 3.85 5.05
N SER A 33 -9.34 4.65 4.16
CA SER A 33 -10.57 5.40 4.46
C SER A 33 -11.72 4.47 4.80
N MET A 34 -11.94 3.42 4.01
CA MET A 34 -12.99 2.42 4.28
C MET A 34 -12.71 1.65 5.58
N LEU A 35 -11.48 1.20 5.80
CA LEU A 35 -11.12 0.44 7.00
C LEU A 35 -11.25 1.29 8.28
N THR A 36 -10.84 2.55 8.25
CA THR A 36 -10.76 3.38 9.46
C THR A 36 -12.14 3.81 9.97
N ILE A 37 -13.15 3.88 9.10
CA ILE A 37 -14.55 4.17 9.48
C ILE A 37 -15.35 2.89 9.81
N GLN A 38 -14.70 1.83 10.26
CA GLN A 38 -15.32 0.53 10.57
C GLN A 38 -16.57 0.65 11.47
N ASP A 39 -16.57 1.55 12.45
CA ASP A 39 -17.69 1.77 13.34
C ASP A 39 -18.94 2.29 12.62
N TYR A 40 -18.77 3.10 11.56
CA TYR A 40 -19.87 3.44 10.66
C TYR A 40 -20.43 2.20 9.97
N TYR A 41 -19.57 1.36 9.39
CA TYR A 41 -20.02 0.15 8.70
C TYR A 41 -20.63 -0.90 9.62
N VAL A 42 -20.11 -1.07 10.84
CA VAL A 42 -20.69 -1.97 11.85
C VAL A 42 -22.07 -1.47 12.27
N SER A 43 -22.29 -0.16 12.35
CA SER A 43 -23.62 0.40 12.62
C SER A 43 -24.63 0.14 11.49
N LEU A 44 -24.16 0.15 10.24
CA LEU A 44 -24.99 -0.11 9.06
C LEU A 44 -25.24 -1.59 8.79
N PHE A 45 -24.27 -2.44 9.12
CA PHE A 45 -24.20 -3.85 8.73
C PHE A 45 -23.82 -4.76 9.92
N PRO A 46 -24.60 -4.77 11.01
CA PRO A 46 -24.22 -5.45 12.25
C PRO A 46 -24.03 -6.97 12.09
N ASN A 47 -24.70 -7.58 11.10
CA ASN A 47 -24.68 -9.03 10.88
C ASN A 47 -23.64 -9.50 9.84
N TYR A 48 -22.78 -8.62 9.33
CA TYR A 48 -21.96 -8.93 8.14
C TYR A 48 -20.44 -8.81 8.31
N HIS A 49 -19.94 -8.52 9.52
CA HIS A 49 -18.50 -8.38 9.82
C HIS A 49 -17.73 -7.55 8.75
N PRO A 50 -18.13 -6.29 8.50
CA PRO A 50 -17.60 -5.51 7.38
C PRO A 50 -16.07 -5.35 7.39
N SER A 51 -15.44 -5.30 8.57
CA SER A 51 -13.97 -5.27 8.76
C SER A 51 -13.25 -6.43 8.07
N ARG A 52 -13.76 -7.65 8.27
CA ARG A 52 -13.15 -8.88 7.74
C ARG A 52 -13.60 -9.16 6.31
N VAL A 53 -14.90 -9.02 6.04
CA VAL A 53 -15.47 -9.39 4.73
C VAL A 53 -15.01 -8.44 3.62
N LEU A 54 -14.96 -7.12 3.87
CA LEU A 54 -14.50 -6.17 2.84
C LEU A 54 -13.05 -6.46 2.43
N SER A 55 -12.21 -6.80 3.40
CA SER A 55 -10.81 -7.21 3.18
C SER A 55 -10.72 -8.51 2.39
N LEU A 56 -11.57 -9.49 2.72
CA LEU A 56 -11.66 -10.77 2.01
C LEU A 56 -12.16 -10.62 0.58
N VAL A 57 -13.02 -9.63 0.30
CA VAL A 57 -13.46 -9.31 -1.07
C VAL A 57 -12.36 -8.59 -1.84
N TYR A 58 -11.70 -7.60 -1.24
CA TYR A 58 -10.62 -6.83 -1.88
C TYR A 58 -9.48 -7.74 -2.39
N GLN A 59 -9.03 -8.66 -1.53
CA GLN A 59 -7.72 -9.27 -1.69
C GLN A 59 -7.59 -10.30 -2.83
N PRO A 60 -8.59 -11.16 -3.12
CA PRO A 60 -8.57 -12.03 -4.30
C PRO A 60 -8.46 -11.26 -5.62
N PHE A 61 -9.18 -10.14 -5.74
CA PHE A 61 -9.10 -9.30 -6.94
C PHE A 61 -7.75 -8.61 -7.06
N ALA A 62 -7.20 -8.11 -5.94
CA ALA A 62 -5.87 -7.52 -5.91
C ALA A 62 -4.78 -8.54 -6.32
N PHE A 63 -4.73 -9.69 -5.63
CA PHE A 63 -3.75 -10.73 -5.90
C PHE A 63 -3.89 -11.33 -7.31
N GLY A 64 -5.10 -11.70 -7.71
CA GLY A 64 -5.36 -12.30 -9.03
C GLY A 64 -5.04 -11.35 -10.18
N THR A 65 -5.45 -10.08 -10.07
CA THR A 65 -5.12 -9.05 -11.07
C THR A 65 -3.61 -8.83 -11.14
N LEU A 66 -2.93 -8.68 -10.00
CA LEU A 66 -1.49 -8.46 -9.99
C LEU A 66 -0.73 -9.66 -10.55
N ALA A 67 -1.16 -10.89 -10.27
CA ALA A 67 -0.53 -12.10 -10.83
C ALA A 67 -0.55 -12.08 -12.37
N ILE A 68 -1.70 -11.71 -12.96
CA ILE A 68 -1.84 -11.56 -14.41
C ILE A 68 -0.94 -10.43 -14.93
N LEU A 69 -0.96 -9.26 -14.29
CA LEU A 69 -0.16 -8.11 -14.69
C LEU A 69 1.35 -8.38 -14.58
N THR A 70 1.80 -9.10 -13.55
CA THR A 70 3.20 -9.48 -13.35
C THR A 70 3.65 -10.52 -14.38
N TYR A 71 2.78 -11.46 -14.76
CA TYR A 71 3.09 -12.44 -15.81
C TYR A 71 3.26 -11.76 -17.18
N TYR A 72 2.42 -10.79 -17.50
CA TYR A 72 2.46 -10.05 -18.78
C TYR A 72 3.23 -8.72 -18.73
N GLU A 73 3.93 -8.42 -17.63
CA GLU A 73 4.53 -7.11 -17.33
C GLU A 73 5.28 -6.52 -18.52
N ALA A 74 6.15 -7.32 -19.14
CA ALA A 74 7.03 -6.89 -20.24
C ALA A 74 6.29 -6.33 -21.47
N LYS A 75 5.01 -6.69 -21.64
CA LYS A 75 4.16 -6.29 -22.76
C LYS A 75 3.16 -5.19 -22.38
N ILE A 76 3.01 -4.90 -21.10
CA ILE A 76 2.01 -3.96 -20.60
C ILE A 76 2.60 -2.56 -20.51
N ASN A 77 1.78 -1.58 -20.88
CA ASN A 77 2.14 -0.19 -20.79
C ASN A 77 1.94 0.35 -19.37
N THR A 78 3.04 0.75 -18.71
CA THR A 78 3.02 1.22 -17.31
C THR A 78 2.14 2.46 -17.15
N ARG A 79 2.17 3.39 -18.10
CA ARG A 79 1.31 4.60 -18.10
C ARG A 79 -0.17 4.26 -18.03
N LYS A 80 -0.64 3.41 -18.96
CA LYS A 80 -2.06 3.01 -19.02
C LYS A 80 -2.46 2.29 -17.75
N ARG A 81 -1.60 1.40 -17.26
CA ARG A 81 -1.82 0.64 -16.02
C ARG A 81 -2.02 1.58 -14.83
N ASN A 82 -1.08 2.48 -14.56
CA ASN A 82 -1.16 3.39 -13.40
C ASN A 82 -2.33 4.38 -13.51
N LEU A 83 -2.57 4.97 -14.69
CA LEU A 83 -3.73 5.85 -14.88
C LEU A 83 -5.06 5.13 -14.68
N LEU A 84 -5.17 3.89 -15.16
CA LEU A 84 -6.35 3.06 -14.93
C LEU A 84 -6.54 2.78 -13.44
N GLY A 85 -5.47 2.42 -12.72
CA GLY A 85 -5.51 2.19 -11.27
C GLY A 85 -6.02 3.41 -10.51
N TYR A 86 -5.40 4.58 -10.68
CA TYR A 86 -5.85 5.81 -10.00
C TYR A 86 -7.26 6.25 -10.43
N ALA A 87 -7.64 6.06 -11.70
CA ALA A 87 -9.00 6.36 -12.16
C ALA A 87 -10.04 5.44 -11.51
N LEU A 88 -9.75 4.13 -11.40
CA LEU A 88 -10.62 3.18 -10.71
C LEU A 88 -10.76 3.50 -9.22
N PHE A 89 -9.69 3.92 -8.55
CA PHE A 89 -9.79 4.44 -7.19
C PHE A 89 -10.70 5.67 -7.10
N PHE A 90 -10.54 6.63 -8.01
CA PHE A 90 -11.34 7.86 -8.03
C PHE A 90 -12.84 7.54 -8.19
N PHE A 91 -13.19 6.76 -9.22
CA PHE A 91 -14.57 6.37 -9.47
C PHE A 91 -15.13 5.47 -8.39
N GLY A 92 -14.32 4.58 -7.79
CA GLY A 92 -14.74 3.72 -6.70
C GLY A 92 -15.08 4.50 -5.43
N VAL A 93 -14.22 5.42 -4.98
CA VAL A 93 -14.53 6.26 -3.80
C VAL A 93 -15.75 7.15 -4.08
N LEU A 94 -15.84 7.72 -5.29
CA LEU A 94 -17.01 8.48 -5.70
C LEU A 94 -18.29 7.63 -5.67
N ALA A 95 -18.21 6.36 -6.08
CA ALA A 95 -19.33 5.43 -6.01
C ALA A 95 -19.74 5.12 -4.57
N VAL A 96 -18.80 4.98 -3.62
CA VAL A 96 -19.14 4.86 -2.18
C VAL A 96 -19.91 6.09 -1.69
N LEU A 97 -19.43 7.28 -2.03
CA LEU A 97 -20.08 8.54 -1.65
C LEU A 97 -21.49 8.65 -2.27
N ILE A 98 -21.64 8.33 -3.55
CA ILE A 98 -22.93 8.33 -4.25
C ILE A 98 -23.87 7.30 -3.62
N LEU A 99 -23.38 6.10 -3.30
CA LEU A 99 -24.18 5.05 -2.67
C LEU A 99 -24.68 5.48 -1.29
N ASP A 100 -23.84 6.11 -0.47
CA ASP A 100 -24.25 6.67 0.82
C ASP A 100 -25.35 7.74 0.65
N LEU A 101 -25.15 8.68 -0.28
CA LEU A 101 -26.11 9.76 -0.51
C LEU A 101 -27.44 9.23 -1.07
N ALA A 102 -27.40 8.32 -2.05
CA ALA A 102 -28.57 7.73 -2.68
C ALA A 102 -29.40 6.87 -1.73
N THR A 103 -28.74 6.15 -0.82
CA THR A 103 -29.40 5.34 0.21
C THR A 103 -29.78 6.15 1.44
N SER A 104 -29.39 7.42 1.51
CA SER A 104 -29.49 8.24 2.72
C SER A 104 -28.82 7.59 3.94
N GLY A 105 -27.71 6.87 3.73
CA GLY A 105 -27.03 6.11 4.77
C GLY A 105 -27.85 4.94 5.31
N LYS A 106 -28.87 4.47 4.58
CA LYS A 106 -29.59 3.26 4.97
C LYS A 106 -28.75 2.04 4.61
N GLY A 107 -28.51 1.19 5.60
CA GLY A 107 -27.87 -0.11 5.41
C GLY A 107 -28.76 -1.09 4.64
N GLY A 108 -28.53 -2.38 4.86
CA GLY A 108 -29.25 -3.46 4.20
C GLY A 108 -28.45 -4.15 3.11
N VAL A 109 -28.99 -5.26 2.61
CA VAL A 109 -28.27 -6.21 1.74
C VAL A 109 -27.80 -5.55 0.44
N GLY A 110 -28.65 -4.73 -0.19
CA GLY A 110 -28.29 -4.04 -1.44
C GLY A 110 -27.11 -3.07 -1.27
N THR A 111 -27.16 -2.22 -0.24
CA THR A 111 -26.06 -1.30 0.09
C THR A 111 -24.78 -2.06 0.42
N TYR A 112 -24.89 -3.16 1.18
CA TYR A 112 -23.75 -4.00 1.53
C TYR A 112 -23.08 -4.62 0.30
N ILE A 113 -23.88 -5.22 -0.60
CA ILE A 113 -23.39 -5.76 -1.88
C ILE A 113 -22.69 -4.66 -2.70
N GLY A 114 -23.27 -3.45 -2.75
CA GLY A 114 -22.65 -2.32 -3.42
C GLY A 114 -21.26 -1.97 -2.88
N ILE A 115 -21.11 -1.90 -1.55
CA ILE A 115 -19.82 -1.66 -0.89
C ILE A 115 -18.83 -2.81 -1.17
N CYS A 116 -19.28 -4.07 -1.16
CA CYS A 116 -18.43 -5.22 -1.52
C CYS A 116 -17.93 -5.14 -2.97
N ILE A 117 -18.80 -4.76 -3.93
CA ILE A 117 -18.39 -4.57 -5.34
C ILE A 117 -17.30 -3.49 -5.43
N VAL A 118 -17.50 -2.35 -4.76
CA VAL A 118 -16.48 -1.29 -4.74
C VAL A 118 -15.18 -1.76 -4.10
N SER A 119 -15.25 -2.57 -3.03
CA SER A 119 -14.07 -3.18 -2.41
C SER A 119 -13.28 -4.04 -3.42
N GLY A 120 -13.98 -4.85 -4.22
CA GLY A 120 -13.36 -5.63 -5.29
C GLY A 120 -12.72 -4.75 -6.37
N VAL A 121 -13.37 -3.65 -6.75
CA VAL A 121 -12.81 -2.65 -7.68
C VAL A 121 -11.55 -2.00 -7.11
N PHE A 122 -11.51 -1.70 -5.81
CA PHE A 122 -10.30 -1.21 -5.16
C PHE A 122 -9.15 -2.22 -5.20
N GLY A 123 -9.43 -3.51 -5.06
CA GLY A 123 -8.41 -4.55 -5.26
C GLY A 123 -7.82 -4.52 -6.68
N ILE A 124 -8.67 -4.39 -7.71
CA ILE A 124 -8.23 -4.24 -9.10
C ILE A 124 -7.40 -2.95 -9.27
N ALA A 125 -7.86 -1.83 -8.71
CA ALA A 125 -7.20 -0.53 -8.78
C ALA A 125 -5.80 -0.56 -8.15
N ASP A 126 -5.68 -1.21 -6.98
CA ASP A 126 -4.44 -1.39 -6.24
C ASP A 126 -3.41 -2.20 -7.03
N ALA A 127 -3.81 -3.36 -7.56
CA ALA A 127 -2.95 -4.19 -8.39
C ALA A 127 -2.37 -3.43 -9.61
N HIS A 128 -3.17 -2.52 -10.18
CA HIS A 128 -2.73 -1.65 -11.26
C HIS A 128 -1.73 -0.60 -10.75
N ALA A 129 -2.12 0.22 -9.78
CA ALA A 129 -1.33 1.37 -9.34
C ALA A 129 -0.10 0.98 -8.51
N GLN A 130 -0.25 0.11 -7.49
CA GLN A 130 0.85 -0.27 -6.61
C GLN A 130 1.93 -1.03 -7.37
N GLY A 131 1.57 -2.13 -8.05
CA GLY A 131 2.54 -2.92 -8.79
C GLY A 131 3.19 -2.14 -9.93
N GLY A 132 2.41 -1.28 -10.63
CA GLY A 132 2.93 -0.45 -11.71
C GLY A 132 3.91 0.61 -11.21
N MET A 133 3.59 1.31 -10.12
CA MET A 133 4.48 2.32 -9.51
C MET A 133 5.72 1.71 -8.88
N VAL A 134 5.60 0.64 -8.10
CA VAL A 134 6.77 -0.02 -7.48
C VAL A 134 7.70 -0.58 -8.55
N GLY A 135 7.17 -1.20 -9.60
CA GLY A 135 7.97 -1.62 -10.75
C GLY A 135 8.69 -0.45 -11.42
N ASP A 136 7.98 0.66 -11.67
CA ASP A 136 8.59 1.85 -12.30
C ASP A 136 9.70 2.45 -11.43
N LEU A 137 9.46 2.55 -10.13
CA LEU A 137 10.38 3.14 -9.17
C LEU A 137 11.58 2.24 -8.83
N SER A 138 11.47 0.92 -9.05
CA SER A 138 12.54 -0.04 -8.74
C SER A 138 13.82 0.16 -9.56
N TYR A 139 13.70 0.76 -10.76
CA TYR A 139 14.87 1.11 -11.58
C TYR A 139 15.31 2.57 -11.45
N MET A 140 14.60 3.36 -10.65
CA MET A 140 14.89 4.77 -10.41
C MET A 140 15.79 4.95 -9.18
N HIS A 141 15.96 6.20 -8.76
CA HIS A 141 16.69 6.51 -7.53
C HIS A 141 15.98 5.90 -6.31
N PRO A 142 16.66 5.16 -5.40
CA PRO A 142 16.03 4.45 -4.28
C PRO A 142 15.16 5.32 -3.37
N GLU A 143 15.56 6.58 -3.15
CA GLU A 143 14.76 7.55 -2.38
C GLU A 143 13.36 7.81 -2.99
N LEU A 144 13.17 7.69 -4.31
CA LEU A 144 11.85 7.85 -4.93
C LEU A 144 10.94 6.67 -4.61
N LEU A 145 11.47 5.43 -4.68
CA LEU A 145 10.76 4.23 -4.24
C LEU A 145 10.42 4.32 -2.75
N GLN A 146 11.39 4.69 -1.91
CA GLN A 146 11.16 4.83 -0.49
C GLN A 146 10.15 5.93 -0.16
N SER A 147 10.17 7.06 -0.88
CA SER A 147 9.18 8.13 -0.71
C SER A 147 7.76 7.66 -1.04
N PHE A 148 7.61 6.89 -2.12
CA PHE A 148 6.33 6.26 -2.47
C PHE A 148 5.86 5.30 -1.38
N LEU A 149 6.73 4.41 -0.91
CA LEU A 149 6.41 3.49 0.19
C LEU A 149 6.07 4.24 1.50
N ALA A 150 6.74 5.35 1.79
CA ALA A 150 6.39 6.19 2.94
C ALA A 150 5.03 6.87 2.76
N GLY A 151 4.69 7.28 1.53
CA GLY A 151 3.37 7.77 1.17
C GLY A 151 2.27 6.76 1.47
N GLU A 152 2.47 5.49 1.10
CA GLU A 152 1.56 4.38 1.41
C GLU A 152 1.28 4.29 2.91
N ALA A 153 2.32 4.27 3.76
CA ALA A 153 2.14 4.23 5.22
C ALA A 153 1.49 5.50 5.77
N ALA A 154 1.87 6.66 5.21
CA ALA A 154 1.29 7.92 5.62
C ALA A 154 -0.22 7.96 5.38
N SER A 155 -0.73 7.26 4.36
CA SER A 155 -2.18 7.17 4.14
C SER A 155 -2.90 6.56 5.35
N GLY A 156 -2.33 5.54 5.99
CA GLY A 156 -2.87 4.93 7.21
C GLY A 156 -2.81 5.88 8.40
N ALA A 157 -1.70 6.60 8.57
CA ALA A 157 -1.54 7.55 9.68
C ALA A 157 -2.46 8.77 9.53
N LEU A 158 -2.60 9.31 8.32
CA LEU A 158 -3.48 10.44 8.00
C LEU A 158 -4.95 10.07 8.18
N THR A 159 -5.38 8.91 7.67
CA THR A 159 -6.75 8.42 7.87
C THR A 159 -7.02 8.15 9.36
N SER A 160 -6.12 7.48 10.08
CA SER A 160 -6.26 7.29 11.53
C SER A 160 -6.41 8.62 12.29
N THR A 161 -5.58 9.62 11.96
CA THR A 161 -5.65 10.96 12.56
C THR A 161 -6.97 11.66 12.22
N LEU A 162 -7.38 11.62 10.95
CA LEU A 162 -8.65 12.19 10.52
C LEU A 162 -9.83 11.50 11.23
N ARG A 163 -9.75 10.20 11.49
CA ARG A 163 -10.79 9.48 12.24
C ARG A 163 -10.82 9.89 13.71
N LEU A 164 -9.67 10.02 14.37
CA LEU A 164 -9.60 10.54 15.74
C LEU A 164 -10.26 11.92 15.85
N ILE A 165 -9.93 12.83 14.92
CA ILE A 165 -10.51 14.18 14.86
C ILE A 165 -12.02 14.12 14.60
N THR A 166 -12.46 13.38 13.57
CA THR A 166 -13.89 13.31 13.21
C THR A 166 -14.72 12.63 14.29
N LYS A 167 -14.20 11.59 14.93
CA LYS A 167 -14.87 10.94 16.06
C LYS A 167 -15.04 11.93 17.21
N ALA A 168 -13.99 12.65 17.60
CA ALA A 168 -14.07 13.65 18.66
C ALA A 168 -15.00 14.83 18.31
N ALA A 169 -14.96 15.31 17.07
CA ALA A 169 -15.74 16.45 16.62
C ALA A 169 -17.24 16.13 16.46
N PHE A 170 -17.58 14.90 16.07
CA PHE A 170 -18.95 14.50 15.75
C PHE A 170 -19.61 13.58 16.79
N GLU A 171 -18.94 13.25 17.90
CA GLU A 171 -19.44 12.33 18.95
C GLU A 171 -20.84 12.71 19.46
N ASN A 172 -21.09 14.01 19.64
CA ASN A 172 -22.36 14.54 20.16
C ASN A 172 -23.34 14.98 19.06
N SER A 173 -23.05 14.71 17.79
CA SER A 173 -23.87 15.16 16.67
C SER A 173 -24.82 14.05 16.18
N GLN A 174 -26.05 14.43 15.84
CA GLN A 174 -26.97 13.57 15.09
C GLN A 174 -26.29 13.12 13.79
N ASP A 175 -26.30 11.81 13.51
CA ASP A 175 -25.62 11.16 12.40
C ASP A 175 -24.11 11.44 12.31
N GLY A 176 -23.44 11.59 13.46
CA GLY A 176 -22.02 11.94 13.51
C GLY A 176 -21.09 10.97 12.77
N LEU A 177 -21.38 9.66 12.82
CA LEU A 177 -20.62 8.65 12.07
C LEU A 177 -20.74 8.85 10.55
N ARG A 178 -21.95 9.11 10.06
CA ARG A 178 -22.20 9.36 8.64
C ARG A 178 -21.58 10.66 8.16
N LYS A 179 -21.69 11.75 8.94
CA LYS A 179 -21.02 13.03 8.63
C LYS A 179 -19.50 12.86 8.55
N GLY A 180 -18.92 12.11 9.48
CA GLY A 180 -17.51 11.73 9.45
C GLY A 180 -17.15 10.93 8.20
N ALA A 181 -17.97 9.95 7.82
CA ALA A 181 -17.77 9.13 6.63
C ALA A 181 -17.85 9.95 5.32
N ILE A 182 -18.86 10.82 5.17
CA ILE A 182 -19.01 11.71 4.01
C ILE A 182 -17.80 12.64 3.87
N LEU A 183 -17.35 13.24 4.98
CA LEU A 183 -16.15 14.09 4.98
C LEU A 183 -14.92 13.29 4.54
N PHE A 184 -14.75 12.08 5.07
CA PHE A 184 -13.68 11.16 4.71
C PHE A 184 -13.66 10.88 3.21
N PHE A 185 -14.77 10.38 2.66
CA PHE A 185 -14.85 10.01 1.26
C PHE A 185 -14.68 11.22 0.33
N SER A 186 -15.17 12.40 0.73
CA SER A 186 -14.97 13.64 -0.03
C SER A 186 -13.49 14.02 -0.13
N ILE A 187 -12.75 13.95 0.97
CA ILE A 187 -11.30 14.21 1.00
C ILE A 187 -10.57 13.17 0.14
N SER A 188 -10.95 11.89 0.27
CA SER A 188 -10.35 10.80 -0.51
C SER A 188 -10.60 10.94 -2.01
N THR A 189 -11.81 11.33 -2.42
CA THR A 189 -12.12 11.59 -3.84
C THR A 189 -11.24 12.71 -4.40
N PHE A 190 -11.10 13.83 -3.69
CA PHE A 190 -10.24 14.93 -4.12
C PHE A 190 -8.77 14.50 -4.20
N PHE A 191 -8.28 13.78 -3.19
CA PHE A 191 -6.89 13.34 -3.14
C PHE A 191 -6.53 12.38 -4.28
N VAL A 192 -7.42 11.46 -4.62
CA VAL A 192 -7.18 10.52 -5.73
C VAL A 192 -7.29 11.23 -7.08
N LEU A 193 -8.20 12.19 -7.23
CA LEU A 193 -8.24 13.04 -8.43
C LEU A 193 -6.90 13.78 -8.61
N LEU A 194 -6.34 14.32 -7.53
CA LEU A 194 -5.00 14.90 -7.53
C LEU A 194 -3.96 13.87 -7.99
N CYS A 195 -4.02 12.61 -7.53
CA CYS A 195 -3.11 11.56 -7.99
C CYS A 195 -3.21 11.27 -9.49
N VAL A 196 -4.43 11.23 -10.05
CA VAL A 196 -4.66 11.11 -11.51
C VAL A 196 -3.98 12.27 -12.26
N VAL A 197 -4.17 13.50 -11.78
CA VAL A 197 -3.58 14.70 -12.40
C VAL A 197 -2.05 14.68 -12.29
N LEU A 198 -1.52 14.38 -11.11
CA LEU A 198 -0.08 14.32 -10.85
C LEU A 198 0.59 13.27 -11.74
N TYR A 199 0.06 12.04 -11.79
CA TYR A 199 0.61 10.98 -12.63
C TYR A 199 0.44 11.26 -14.12
N GLY A 200 -0.71 11.80 -14.53
CA GLY A 200 -1.02 12.07 -15.92
C GLY A 200 -0.17 13.19 -16.53
N PHE A 201 0.03 14.28 -15.78
CA PHE A 201 0.54 15.54 -16.34
C PHE A 201 1.84 16.04 -15.74
N VAL A 202 2.15 15.72 -14.47
CA VAL A 202 3.32 16.26 -13.75
C VAL A 202 4.47 15.25 -13.74
N TYR A 203 4.23 14.07 -13.17
CA TYR A 203 5.25 13.03 -12.94
C TYR A 203 6.08 12.66 -14.19
N PRO A 204 5.48 12.42 -15.38
CA PRO A 204 6.23 12.02 -16.57
C PRO A 204 7.14 13.14 -17.10
N LYS A 205 6.85 14.40 -16.76
CA LYS A 205 7.57 15.56 -17.28
C LYS A 205 8.82 15.90 -16.46
N LEU A 206 8.97 15.32 -15.26
CA LEU A 206 10.08 15.60 -14.36
C LEU A 206 11.42 15.12 -14.95
N PRO A 207 12.50 15.93 -14.91
CA PRO A 207 13.78 15.58 -15.54
C PRO A 207 14.38 14.25 -15.05
N ILE A 208 14.40 14.01 -13.74
CA ILE A 208 14.85 12.74 -13.16
C ILE A 208 14.05 11.53 -13.66
N VAL A 209 12.72 11.67 -13.77
CA VAL A 209 11.82 10.60 -14.25
C VAL A 209 12.08 10.33 -15.74
N LYS A 210 12.22 11.38 -16.55
CA LYS A 210 12.62 11.27 -17.97
C LYS A 210 13.94 10.52 -18.11
N TYR A 211 14.95 10.91 -17.34
CA TYR A 211 16.28 10.29 -17.36
C TYR A 211 16.21 8.79 -17.11
N TYR A 212 15.56 8.35 -16.03
CA TYR A 212 15.49 6.92 -15.70
C TYR A 212 14.64 6.13 -16.70
N ARG A 213 13.54 6.71 -17.21
CA ARG A 213 12.73 6.07 -18.26
C ARG A 213 13.48 5.92 -19.58
N SER A 214 14.24 6.94 -19.99
CA SER A 214 15.11 6.86 -21.17
C SER A 214 16.22 5.83 -20.98
N LYS A 215 16.83 5.77 -19.79
CA LYS A 215 17.82 4.73 -19.46
C LYS A 215 17.19 3.33 -19.57
N ALA A 216 16.04 3.09 -18.96
CA ALA A 216 15.34 1.81 -19.03
C ALA A 216 14.99 1.43 -20.48
N ALA A 217 14.58 2.39 -21.31
CA ALA A 217 14.33 2.17 -22.74
C ALA A 217 15.59 1.76 -23.49
N SER A 218 16.74 2.41 -23.25
CA SER A 218 18.04 2.04 -23.84
C SER A 218 18.52 0.65 -23.43
N GLU A 219 18.06 0.15 -22.27
CA GLU A 219 18.32 -1.21 -21.77
C GLU A 219 17.28 -2.22 -22.27
N GLY A 220 16.36 -1.84 -23.16
CA GLY A 220 15.39 -2.72 -23.82
C GLY A 220 13.98 -2.72 -23.22
N SER A 221 13.66 -1.80 -22.31
CA SER A 221 12.31 -1.72 -21.72
C SER A 221 11.29 -1.15 -22.71
N LYS A 222 10.23 -1.91 -22.97
CA LYS A 222 9.10 -1.47 -23.81
C LYS A 222 7.99 -0.78 -23.01
N THR A 223 7.98 -0.96 -21.68
CA THR A 223 6.88 -0.54 -20.79
C THR A 223 6.79 0.97 -20.61
N VAL A 224 7.91 1.68 -20.82
CA VAL A 224 8.07 3.13 -20.64
C VAL A 224 7.77 3.98 -21.89
N SER A 225 7.48 3.33 -23.03
CA SER A 225 7.33 3.99 -24.34
C SER A 225 6.28 5.11 -24.37
N SER A 226 5.06 4.86 -23.87
CA SER A 226 4.02 5.90 -23.82
C SER A 226 4.30 6.99 -22.80
N ASP A 227 5.05 6.68 -21.75
CA ASP A 227 5.45 7.66 -20.75
C ASP A 227 6.49 8.64 -21.30
N LEU A 228 7.45 8.15 -22.09
CA LEU A 228 8.40 8.98 -22.82
C LEU A 228 7.70 9.86 -23.86
N ALA A 229 6.76 9.30 -24.61
CA ALA A 229 5.95 10.05 -25.57
C ALA A 229 5.15 11.19 -24.89
N ALA A 230 4.52 10.91 -23.75
CA ALA A 230 3.81 11.93 -22.96
C ALA A 230 4.75 13.00 -22.38
N ALA A 231 6.03 12.69 -22.24
CA ALA A 231 7.07 13.60 -21.79
C ALA A 231 7.69 14.43 -22.93
N GLY A 232 7.24 14.21 -24.19
CA GLY A 232 7.74 14.86 -25.40
C GLY A 232 9.00 14.22 -25.99
N ILE A 233 9.40 13.04 -25.52
CA ILE A 233 10.58 12.32 -25.99
C ILE A 233 10.13 11.25 -26.99
N ARG A 234 10.51 11.41 -28.27
CA ARG A 234 10.35 10.33 -29.25
C ARG A 234 11.50 9.36 -29.04
N SER A 235 11.19 8.08 -28.88
CA SER A 235 12.20 7.03 -28.95
C SER A 235 12.69 7.02 -30.39
N GLU A 236 13.83 7.63 -30.67
CA GLU A 236 14.57 7.28 -31.87
C GLU A 236 14.91 5.80 -31.72
N THR A 237 14.56 5.03 -32.74
CA THR A 237 14.87 3.61 -32.85
C THR A 237 16.37 3.48 -33.10
N GLU A 238 17.21 4.00 -32.20
CA GLU A 238 18.60 3.57 -32.15
C GLU A 238 18.59 2.08 -31.92
N GLU A 239 19.36 1.34 -32.73
CA GLU A 239 19.52 -0.10 -32.66
C GLU A 239 19.68 -0.52 -31.20
N SER A 240 18.58 -0.94 -30.57
CA SER A 240 18.59 -1.33 -29.17
C SER A 240 19.51 -2.53 -29.12
N ARG A 241 20.72 -2.37 -28.57
CA ARG A 241 21.60 -3.49 -28.28
C ARG A 241 20.73 -4.51 -27.57
N GLN A 242 20.54 -5.66 -28.20
CA GLN A 242 19.58 -6.67 -27.75
C GLN A 242 20.17 -7.30 -26.49
N PHE A 243 20.00 -6.62 -25.37
CA PHE A 243 20.46 -7.10 -24.09
C PHE A 243 19.58 -8.28 -23.72
N GLU A 244 20.22 -9.41 -23.44
CA GLU A 244 19.55 -10.59 -22.91
C GLU A 244 18.95 -10.20 -21.54
N ARG A 245 17.61 -10.17 -21.47
CA ARG A 245 16.84 -9.90 -20.25
C ARG A 245 16.58 -11.23 -19.57
N LYS A 246 16.89 -11.33 -18.27
CA LYS A 246 16.53 -12.51 -17.47
C LYS A 246 15.03 -12.76 -17.46
N GLU A 247 14.65 -14.03 -17.50
CA GLU A 247 13.25 -14.43 -17.34
C GLU A 247 12.75 -14.17 -15.91
N ASN A 248 11.46 -13.89 -15.76
CA ASN A 248 10.85 -13.66 -14.44
C ASN A 248 11.06 -14.84 -13.47
N LYS A 249 11.16 -16.07 -13.98
CA LYS A 249 11.43 -17.27 -13.18
C LYS A 249 12.85 -17.29 -12.62
N GLU A 250 13.82 -16.83 -13.40
CA GLU A 250 15.22 -16.71 -12.96
C GLU A 250 15.37 -15.58 -11.94
N LEU A 251 14.77 -14.41 -12.21
CA LEU A 251 14.73 -13.29 -11.26
C LEU A 251 14.13 -13.70 -9.92
N LEU A 252 13.02 -14.44 -9.93
CA LEU A 252 12.40 -14.96 -8.73
C LEU A 252 13.32 -15.96 -8.01
N ARG A 253 13.97 -16.88 -8.74
CA ARG A 253 14.87 -17.87 -8.13
C ARG A 253 16.04 -17.20 -7.41
N GLU A 254 16.61 -16.14 -7.98
CA GLU A 254 17.72 -15.39 -7.39
C GLU A 254 17.31 -14.56 -6.16
N ASN A 255 16.04 -14.16 -6.10
CA ASN A 255 15.48 -13.26 -5.09
C ASN A 255 14.39 -13.89 -4.22
N ILE A 256 14.35 -15.23 -4.15
CA ILE A 256 13.27 -15.97 -3.49
C ILE A 256 13.21 -15.69 -1.99
N ASP A 257 14.36 -15.46 -1.34
CA ASP A 257 14.44 -15.05 0.06
C ASP A 257 13.78 -13.69 0.30
N TYR A 258 14.04 -12.69 -0.54
CA TYR A 258 13.38 -11.37 -0.46
C TYR A 258 11.88 -11.49 -0.67
N ALA A 259 11.46 -12.27 -1.66
CA ALA A 259 10.06 -12.51 -1.96
C ALA A 259 9.35 -13.20 -0.78
N LEU A 260 9.93 -14.27 -0.24
CA LEU A 260 9.39 -14.98 0.93
C LEU A 260 9.39 -14.11 2.18
N ASN A 261 10.41 -13.27 2.38
CA ASN A 261 10.45 -12.31 3.49
C ASN A 261 9.25 -11.36 3.45
N LEU A 262 8.93 -10.78 2.29
CA LEU A 262 7.73 -9.94 2.14
C LEU A 262 6.45 -10.73 2.40
N PHE A 263 6.35 -11.95 1.86
CA PHE A 263 5.18 -12.80 2.10
C PHE A 263 4.96 -13.07 3.60
N VAL A 264 5.99 -13.44 4.35
CA VAL A 264 5.84 -13.73 5.79
C VAL A 264 5.64 -12.45 6.61
N ILE A 265 6.28 -11.34 6.25
CA ILE A 265 6.07 -10.03 6.87
C ILE A 265 4.59 -9.65 6.81
N TYR A 266 3.99 -9.68 5.62
CA TYR A 266 2.61 -9.28 5.44
C TYR A 266 1.62 -10.36 5.91
N GLY A 267 1.91 -11.64 5.70
CA GLY A 267 1.08 -12.74 6.21
C GLY A 267 0.94 -12.73 7.73
N LEU A 268 2.06 -12.51 8.44
CA LEU A 268 2.02 -12.33 9.88
C LEU A 268 1.27 -11.06 10.28
N THR A 269 1.61 -9.92 9.68
CA THR A 269 1.03 -8.63 10.07
C THR A 269 -0.48 -8.62 9.92
N LEU A 270 -0.97 -9.10 8.77
CA LEU A 270 -2.39 -9.08 8.44
C LEU A 270 -3.17 -10.24 9.06
N SER A 271 -2.49 -11.22 9.66
CA SER A 271 -3.15 -12.19 10.55
C SER A 271 -3.43 -11.63 11.93
N ILE A 272 -2.89 -10.46 12.29
CA ILE A 272 -3.08 -9.82 13.61
C ILE A 272 -3.80 -8.47 13.46
N PHE A 273 -3.39 -7.66 12.48
CA PHE A 273 -3.93 -6.32 12.24
C PHE A 273 -4.85 -6.32 11.00
N PRO A 274 -6.02 -5.65 11.02
CA PRO A 274 -6.66 -5.00 12.16
C PRO A 274 -7.65 -5.92 12.91
N GLY A 275 -8.03 -7.06 12.34
CA GLY A 275 -9.13 -7.93 12.81
C GLY A 275 -9.00 -8.31 14.28
N PHE A 276 -7.97 -9.09 14.62
CA PHE A 276 -7.69 -9.47 16.01
C PHE A 276 -7.60 -8.25 16.96
N LEU A 277 -6.91 -7.18 16.57
CA LEU A 277 -6.78 -6.00 17.42
C LEU A 277 -8.12 -5.31 17.72
N SER A 278 -9.03 -5.31 16.75
CA SER A 278 -10.33 -4.64 16.85
C SER A 278 -11.40 -5.45 17.57
N GLU A 279 -11.41 -6.78 17.42
CA GLU A 279 -12.53 -7.63 17.83
C GLU A 279 -12.16 -8.63 18.95
N ASP A 280 -10.87 -8.96 19.12
CA ASP A 280 -10.48 -10.18 19.84
C ASP A 280 -9.80 -9.95 21.20
N THR A 281 -9.64 -8.69 21.61
CA THR A 281 -8.84 -8.31 22.79
C THR A 281 -9.65 -8.08 24.07
N GLY A 282 -10.98 -8.19 24.04
CA GLY A 282 -11.84 -8.10 25.23
C GLY A 282 -12.22 -6.67 25.64
N LYS A 283 -12.48 -6.46 26.95
CA LYS A 283 -12.91 -5.16 27.51
C LYS A 283 -11.72 -4.32 27.96
N HIS A 284 -11.69 -3.05 27.58
CA HIS A 284 -10.60 -2.11 27.86
C HIS A 284 -11.13 -0.77 28.36
N SER A 285 -10.30 -0.04 29.12
CA SER A 285 -10.69 1.28 29.66
C SER A 285 -10.86 2.35 28.56
N LEU A 286 -10.22 2.16 27.40
CA LEU A 286 -10.38 3.04 26.23
C LEU A 286 -11.75 2.88 25.53
N GLY A 287 -12.56 1.88 25.89
CA GLY A 287 -13.89 1.67 25.32
C GLY A 287 -13.89 1.68 23.79
N THR A 288 -14.76 2.49 23.19
CA THR A 288 -14.89 2.61 21.73
C THR A 288 -13.66 3.24 21.04
N TRP A 289 -12.72 3.81 21.80
CA TRP A 289 -11.47 4.40 21.28
C TRP A 289 -10.35 3.36 21.14
N TYR A 290 -10.49 2.19 21.77
CA TYR A 290 -9.42 1.20 21.86
C TYR A 290 -8.90 0.76 20.49
N ALA A 291 -9.78 0.25 19.61
CA ALA A 291 -9.39 -0.21 18.29
C ALA A 291 -8.78 0.92 17.44
N LEU A 292 -9.35 2.13 17.53
CA LEU A 292 -8.87 3.30 16.80
C LEU A 292 -7.46 3.72 17.27
N VAL A 293 -7.18 3.66 18.57
CA VAL A 293 -5.85 3.92 19.12
C VAL A 293 -4.85 2.86 18.61
N LEU A 294 -5.18 1.58 18.68
CA LEU A 294 -4.30 0.52 18.18
C LEU A 294 -3.98 0.68 16.69
N ILE A 295 -5.00 0.98 15.87
CA ILE A 295 -4.83 1.20 14.44
C ILE A 295 -3.95 2.42 14.17
N THR A 296 -4.15 3.50 14.92
CA THR A 296 -3.32 4.70 14.84
C THR A 296 -1.86 4.38 15.17
N MET A 297 -1.63 3.66 16.27
CA MET A 297 -0.29 3.30 16.72
C MET A 297 0.42 2.42 15.68
N TYR A 298 -0.25 1.40 15.13
CA TYR A 298 0.30 0.60 14.04
C TYR A 298 0.73 1.49 12.86
N ASN A 299 -0.17 2.34 12.37
CA ASN A 299 0.08 3.15 11.16
C ASN A 299 1.19 4.19 11.37
N VAL A 300 1.24 4.85 12.53
CA VAL A 300 2.30 5.82 12.85
C VAL A 300 3.66 5.12 12.93
N TRP A 301 3.74 3.97 13.59
CA TRP A 301 4.99 3.24 13.70
C TRP A 301 5.41 2.56 12.38
N ASP A 302 4.47 2.12 11.53
CA ASP A 302 4.77 1.68 10.16
C ASP A 302 5.42 2.82 9.36
N LEU A 303 4.85 4.02 9.42
CA LEU A 303 5.42 5.20 8.77
C LEU A 303 6.83 5.51 9.28
N ILE A 304 7.03 5.53 10.60
CA ILE A 304 8.36 5.73 11.19
C ILE A 304 9.34 4.65 10.69
N GLY A 305 8.91 3.38 10.70
CA GLY A 305 9.71 2.25 10.24
C GLY A 305 10.20 2.41 8.81
N ARG A 306 9.35 2.92 7.90
CA ARG A 306 9.72 3.16 6.49
C ARG A 306 10.77 4.25 6.28
N TYR A 307 10.94 5.16 7.25
CA TYR A 307 11.96 6.20 7.21
C TYR A 307 13.30 5.80 7.84
N ILE A 308 13.33 4.79 8.72
CA ILE A 308 14.57 4.32 9.37
C ILE A 308 15.71 4.04 8.35
N PRO A 309 15.47 3.37 7.20
CA PRO A 309 16.52 3.08 6.22
C PRO A 309 17.17 4.31 5.57
N LEU A 310 16.59 5.52 5.70
CA LEU A 310 17.27 6.76 5.27
C LEU A 310 18.53 7.02 6.10
N ILE A 311 18.55 6.56 7.35
CA ILE A 311 19.70 6.63 8.22
C ILE A 311 20.62 5.48 7.83
N LYS A 312 21.66 5.76 7.03
CA LYS A 312 22.53 4.74 6.40
C LYS A 312 23.05 3.65 7.36
N ILE A 313 23.38 4.01 8.60
CA ILE A 313 23.89 3.04 9.60
C ILE A 313 22.81 2.05 10.09
N LEU A 314 21.54 2.44 9.96
CA LEU A 314 20.37 1.64 10.29
C LEU A 314 19.75 1.01 9.04
N ASN A 315 20.33 1.16 7.85
CA ASN A 315 19.83 0.48 6.66
C ASN A 315 20.30 -0.98 6.65
N LEU A 316 19.36 -1.93 6.78
CA LEU A 316 19.69 -3.35 6.80
C LEU A 316 19.74 -3.91 5.38
N GLU A 317 20.95 -4.13 4.85
CA GLU A 317 21.15 -4.69 3.50
C GLU A 317 21.54 -6.18 3.51
N SER A 318 21.89 -6.74 4.67
CA SER A 318 22.30 -8.14 4.78
C SER A 318 21.09 -9.07 4.63
N ARG A 319 21.05 -9.84 3.54
CA ARG A 319 19.99 -10.83 3.24
C ARG A 319 19.71 -11.76 4.43
N LYS A 320 20.77 -12.29 5.06
CA LYS A 320 20.66 -13.17 6.23
C LYS A 320 19.96 -12.47 7.39
N LEU A 321 20.37 -11.24 7.71
CA LEU A 321 19.78 -10.50 8.82
C LEU A 321 18.32 -10.09 8.53
N ILE A 322 18.00 -9.70 7.30
CA ILE A 322 16.62 -9.40 6.88
C ILE A 322 15.75 -10.66 7.05
N THR A 323 16.23 -11.81 6.60
CA THR A 323 15.50 -13.10 6.74
C THR A 323 15.33 -13.48 8.20
N THR A 324 16.40 -13.41 9.01
CA THR A 324 16.32 -13.70 10.45
C THR A 324 15.35 -12.75 11.15
N ALA A 325 15.39 -11.45 10.85
CA ALA A 325 14.46 -10.47 11.40
C ALA A 325 13.02 -10.70 10.93
N SER A 326 12.81 -11.12 9.67
CA SER A 326 11.47 -11.41 9.14
C SER A 326 10.85 -12.64 9.81
N ILE A 327 11.64 -13.70 10.01
CA ILE A 327 11.19 -14.92 10.69
C ILE A 327 11.01 -14.70 12.20
N SER A 328 11.87 -13.91 12.85
CA SER A 328 11.73 -13.67 14.29
C SER A 328 10.42 -12.96 14.65
N ARG A 329 9.80 -12.25 13.70
CA ARG A 329 8.48 -11.64 13.89
C ARG A 329 7.39 -12.64 14.23
N PHE A 330 7.52 -13.94 13.91
CA PHE A 330 6.53 -14.95 14.34
C PHE A 330 6.38 -15.04 15.87
N LEU A 331 7.36 -14.55 16.64
CA LEU A 331 7.24 -14.37 18.10
C LEU A 331 6.12 -13.38 18.50
N PHE A 332 5.64 -12.54 17.58
CA PHE A 332 4.47 -11.70 17.81
C PHE A 332 3.21 -12.52 18.06
N ILE A 333 2.98 -13.66 17.37
CA ILE A 333 1.76 -14.45 17.56
C ILE A 333 1.56 -14.86 19.03
N PRO A 334 2.50 -15.57 19.69
CA PRO A 334 2.35 -15.90 21.09
C PRO A 334 2.32 -14.64 21.96
N ALA A 335 3.10 -13.59 21.65
CA ALA A 335 3.10 -12.36 22.44
C ALA A 335 1.71 -11.67 22.45
N PHE A 336 1.05 -11.55 21.28
CA PHE A 336 -0.29 -11.00 21.16
C PHE A 336 -1.33 -11.90 21.84
N TYR A 337 -1.24 -13.22 21.69
CA TYR A 337 -2.11 -14.17 22.38
C TYR A 337 -2.04 -14.03 23.91
N PHE A 338 -0.82 -14.05 24.47
CA PHE A 338 -0.63 -13.88 25.92
C PHE A 338 -1.08 -12.50 26.40
N THR A 339 -0.80 -11.45 25.63
CA THR A 339 -1.18 -10.08 26.01
C THR A 339 -2.69 -9.89 25.97
N ALA A 340 -3.42 -10.49 25.02
CA ALA A 340 -4.87 -10.42 25.00
C ALA A 340 -5.53 -11.12 26.20
N LYS A 341 -4.88 -12.15 26.77
CA LYS A 341 -5.42 -12.92 27.90
C LYS A 341 -5.00 -12.38 29.27
N TYR A 342 -3.77 -11.90 29.39
CA TYR A 342 -3.15 -11.56 30.67
C TYR A 342 -2.58 -10.15 30.73
N GLY A 343 -2.41 -9.49 29.58
CA GLY A 343 -1.82 -8.17 29.48
C GLY A 343 -2.83 -7.05 29.69
N THR A 344 -2.31 -5.85 29.91
CA THR A 344 -3.09 -4.62 29.93
C THR A 344 -3.10 -3.97 28.54
N GLN A 345 -4.04 -3.05 28.30
CA GLN A 345 -4.12 -2.27 27.06
C GLN A 345 -2.78 -1.60 26.66
N GLY A 346 -1.95 -1.20 27.63
CA GLY A 346 -0.65 -0.57 27.37
C GLY A 346 0.34 -1.52 26.70
N TRP A 347 0.38 -2.78 27.13
CA TRP A 347 1.19 -3.82 26.48
C TRP A 347 0.69 -4.12 25.06
N MET A 348 -0.63 -4.11 24.84
CA MET A 348 -1.17 -4.29 23.50
C MET A 348 -0.75 -3.14 22.58
N ILE A 349 -0.87 -1.89 23.03
CA ILE A 349 -0.43 -0.70 22.30
C ILE A 349 1.06 -0.79 21.94
N MET A 350 1.90 -1.23 22.89
CA MET A 350 3.33 -1.42 22.67
C MET A 350 3.60 -2.49 21.60
N LEU A 351 2.98 -3.67 21.70
CA LEU A 351 3.16 -4.73 20.70
C LEU A 351 2.69 -4.30 19.32
N THR A 352 1.54 -3.62 19.22
CA THR A 352 1.02 -3.07 17.97
C THR A 352 1.97 -2.04 17.36
N SER A 353 2.62 -1.24 18.20
CA SER A 353 3.66 -0.27 17.76
C SER A 353 4.88 -0.99 17.16
N PHE A 354 5.40 -2.03 17.82
CA PHE A 354 6.50 -2.83 17.29
C PHE A 354 6.12 -3.61 16.04
N LEU A 355 4.87 -4.07 15.95
CA LEU A 355 4.34 -4.72 14.75
C LEU A 355 4.40 -3.77 13.55
N GLY A 356 3.91 -2.53 13.71
CA GLY A 356 4.00 -1.49 12.67
C GLY A 356 5.44 -1.13 12.32
N LEU A 357 6.27 -0.83 13.33
CA LEU A 357 7.67 -0.44 13.13
C LEU A 357 8.46 -1.48 12.33
N SER A 358 8.37 -2.75 12.73
CA SER A 358 9.06 -3.85 12.06
C SER A 358 8.50 -4.14 10.66
N ASN A 359 7.21 -3.90 10.43
CA ASN A 359 6.58 -4.03 9.12
C ASN A 359 7.16 -3.04 8.11
N GLY A 360 7.11 -1.75 8.42
CA GLY A 360 7.57 -0.69 7.54
C GLY A 360 9.07 -0.78 7.29
N TYR A 361 9.85 -1.01 8.35
CA TYR A 361 11.30 -1.07 8.28
C TYR A 361 11.80 -2.20 7.38
N LEU A 362 11.36 -3.44 7.61
CA LEU A 362 11.82 -4.59 6.82
C LEU A 362 11.32 -4.52 5.38
N THR A 363 10.09 -4.02 5.16
CA THR A 363 9.54 -3.83 3.80
C THR A 363 10.44 -2.94 2.95
N VAL A 364 10.84 -1.77 3.48
CA VAL A 364 11.72 -0.84 2.76
C VAL A 364 13.12 -1.44 2.56
N CYS A 365 13.68 -2.13 3.56
CA CYS A 365 14.98 -2.80 3.43
C CYS A 365 14.97 -3.82 2.27
N VAL A 366 13.91 -4.61 2.14
CA VAL A 366 13.76 -5.57 1.04
C VAL A 366 13.60 -4.87 -0.30
N LEU A 367 12.60 -3.98 -0.42
CA LEU A 367 12.23 -3.37 -1.71
C LEU A 367 13.32 -2.45 -2.28
N THR A 368 14.18 -1.87 -1.43
CA THR A 368 15.31 -1.04 -1.88
C THR A 368 16.59 -1.84 -2.14
N SER A 369 16.71 -3.05 -1.58
CA SER A 369 17.90 -3.89 -1.74
C SER A 369 17.78 -4.88 -2.90
N ALA A 370 16.62 -5.51 -3.07
CA ALA A 370 16.42 -6.58 -4.06
C ALA A 370 16.66 -6.13 -5.52
N PRO A 371 16.23 -4.94 -5.97
CA PRO A 371 16.47 -4.50 -7.35
C PRO A 371 17.93 -4.11 -7.66
N LYS A 372 18.82 -4.00 -6.66
CA LYS A 372 20.20 -3.55 -6.90
C LYS A 372 20.96 -4.57 -7.75
N GLY A 373 21.71 -4.09 -8.74
CA GLY A 373 22.56 -4.92 -9.61
C GLY A 373 21.89 -5.45 -10.88
N TYR A 374 20.57 -5.24 -11.03
CA TYR A 374 19.82 -5.60 -12.24
C TYR A 374 19.67 -4.40 -13.20
N LYS A 375 19.31 -4.67 -14.46
CA LYS A 375 18.98 -3.63 -15.45
C LYS A 375 17.55 -3.15 -15.28
N GLY A 376 17.20 -1.99 -15.86
CA GLY A 376 15.88 -1.36 -15.74
C GLY A 376 14.68 -2.28 -16.02
N PRO A 377 14.66 -3.05 -17.12
CA PRO A 377 13.57 -4.01 -17.39
C PRO A 377 13.44 -5.10 -16.32
N GLU A 378 14.57 -5.58 -15.79
CA GLU A 378 14.62 -6.65 -14.77
C GLU A 378 14.24 -6.09 -13.39
N GLN A 379 14.69 -4.88 -13.06
CA GLN A 379 14.29 -4.15 -11.86
C GLN A 379 12.78 -3.88 -11.85
N ASN A 380 12.18 -3.52 -12.99
CA ASN A 380 10.73 -3.35 -13.11
C ASN A 380 9.98 -4.67 -12.85
N ALA A 381 10.42 -5.74 -13.51
CA ALA A 381 9.85 -7.07 -13.34
C ALA A 381 9.97 -7.56 -11.88
N LEU A 382 11.14 -7.40 -11.29
CA LEU A 382 11.39 -7.78 -9.89
C LEU A 382 10.55 -6.96 -8.92
N GLY A 383 10.39 -5.66 -9.14
CA GLY A 383 9.46 -4.83 -8.35
C GLY A 383 8.03 -5.38 -8.37
N ASN A 384 7.51 -5.74 -9.55
CA ASN A 384 6.20 -6.36 -9.69
C ASN A 384 6.09 -7.73 -8.99
N ILE A 385 7.12 -8.56 -9.10
CA ILE A 385 7.20 -9.86 -8.41
C ILE A 385 7.17 -9.64 -6.89
N LEU A 386 7.92 -8.68 -6.36
CA LEU A 386 7.95 -8.41 -4.92
C LEU A 386 6.60 -7.92 -4.41
N VAL A 387 5.90 -7.04 -5.14
CA VAL A 387 4.52 -6.64 -4.79
C VAL A 387 3.56 -7.83 -4.87
N LEU A 388 3.74 -8.76 -5.81
CA LEU A 388 2.94 -9.99 -5.86
C LEU A 388 3.08 -10.82 -4.59
N PHE A 389 4.28 -10.90 -4.01
CA PHE A 389 4.49 -11.58 -2.73
C PHE A 389 3.97 -10.79 -1.54
N ILE A 390 3.98 -9.45 -1.58
CA ILE A 390 3.26 -8.60 -0.60
C ILE A 390 1.77 -8.93 -0.62
N LEU A 391 1.11 -8.87 -1.79
CA LEU A 391 -0.32 -9.16 -1.90
C LEU A 391 -0.65 -10.63 -1.59
N GLY A 392 0.24 -11.56 -1.93
CA GLY A 392 0.10 -12.97 -1.53
C GLY A 392 0.16 -13.13 0.00
N GLY A 393 1.09 -12.43 0.65
CA GLY A 393 1.20 -12.37 2.11
C GLY A 393 -0.05 -11.76 2.75
N ILE A 394 -0.52 -10.62 2.25
CA ILE A 394 -1.77 -9.99 2.72
C ILE A 394 -2.94 -10.96 2.58
N PHE A 395 -3.06 -11.67 1.46
CA PHE A 395 -4.14 -12.63 1.24
C PHE A 395 -4.11 -13.79 2.23
N ALA A 396 -2.94 -14.38 2.44
CA ALA A 396 -2.77 -15.41 3.44
C ALA A 396 -3.08 -14.87 4.85
N GLY A 397 -2.56 -13.69 5.19
CA GLY A 397 -2.74 -13.06 6.50
C GLY A 397 -4.21 -12.78 6.82
N VAL A 398 -4.95 -12.15 5.90
CA VAL A 398 -6.39 -11.87 6.07
C VAL A 398 -7.19 -13.17 6.24
N THR A 399 -6.77 -14.26 5.61
CA THR A 399 -7.41 -15.59 5.80
C THR A 399 -7.08 -16.16 7.17
N LEU A 400 -5.82 -16.07 7.60
CA LEU A 400 -5.35 -16.54 8.90
C LEU A 400 -5.92 -15.74 10.08
N ASP A 401 -6.28 -14.47 9.89
CA ASP A 401 -6.94 -13.63 10.91
C ASP A 401 -8.23 -14.26 11.45
N TRP A 402 -8.95 -15.03 10.63
CA TRP A 402 -10.16 -15.75 11.07
C TRP A 402 -9.87 -16.86 12.08
N LEU A 403 -8.64 -17.37 12.14
CA LEU A 403 -8.28 -18.42 13.10
C LEU A 403 -8.35 -17.94 14.55
N TRP A 404 -8.25 -16.63 14.79
CA TRP A 404 -8.39 -16.04 16.14
C TRP A 404 -9.81 -16.15 16.72
N LEU A 405 -10.80 -16.40 15.86
CA LEU A 405 -12.19 -16.62 16.27
C LEU A 405 -12.48 -18.06 16.71
N ILE A 406 -11.58 -19.01 16.42
CA ILE A 406 -11.79 -20.42 16.77
C ILE A 406 -11.88 -20.56 18.30
N GLY A 407 -12.97 -21.17 18.77
CA GLY A 407 -13.22 -21.38 20.20
C GLY A 407 -13.82 -20.17 20.94
N LYS A 408 -14.08 -19.06 20.24
CA LYS A 408 -14.89 -17.95 20.75
C LYS A 408 -16.33 -18.14 20.27
N GLY A 409 -17.25 -18.42 21.20
CA GLY A 409 -18.67 -18.53 20.88
C GLY A 409 -19.24 -17.19 20.43
N TRP A 410 -20.15 -17.23 19.46
CA TRP A 410 -20.94 -16.09 19.01
C TRP A 410 -22.35 -16.16 19.59
#